data_AF-A0A7X6Z9D0-F1
#
_entry.id   AF-A0A7X6Z9D0-F1
#
_cell.length_a   1.000
_cell.length_b   1.000
_cell.length_c   1.000
_cell.angle_alpha   90.00
_cell.angle_beta   90.00
_cell.angle_gamma   90.00
#
_symmetry.space_group_name_H-M   'P 1'
#
loop_
_entity.id
_entity.type
_entity.pdbx_description
1 polymer ?
#
loop_
_entity_poly.entity_id
_entity_poly.type
_entity_poly.pdbx_seq_one_letter_code
_entity_poly.pdbx_strand_id
1 'polypeptide(L)'
;MHEHHSQAKKPKHLPWMAGLLLCSLVLAVLALIERPNDQAIPIVPAGQLPTESRTTTETAKAGKELYPVYLVGAVARPGIYQVEPGTCLYQLVDMAGGLSDSAASDAVNLAAPLDKHQFVRVPTRQEVEQGTWSDPEPSGKNNGLIDLNRAGQADLETLPGIGPATARAIIAYREKSGPFACIEDLMKVPGIKEARFESLKDLVCVSG
;
A
#
# COMPACT_ATOMS: atom_id res chain seq x y z
N MET A 1 -87.70 12.01 -5.09
CA MET A 1 -86.76 11.30 -4.19
C MET A 1 -86.31 10.03 -4.91
N HIS A 2 -85.03 9.66 -4.77
CA HIS A 2 -84.30 8.57 -5.43
C HIS A 2 -83.71 8.94 -6.79
N GLU A 3 -82.53 9.55 -6.81
CA GLU A 3 -81.18 8.99 -6.57
C GLU A 3 -80.60 8.26 -7.78
N HIS A 4 -79.47 8.81 -8.20
CA HIS A 4 -78.40 8.27 -9.04
C HIS A 4 -78.27 6.74 -9.00
N HIS A 5 -77.80 6.13 -10.09
CA HIS A 5 -76.54 5.38 -10.05
C HIS A 5 -75.94 5.29 -11.47
N SER A 6 -74.90 6.10 -11.67
CA SER A 6 -73.94 6.01 -12.76
C SER A 6 -73.11 4.74 -12.57
N GLN A 7 -73.10 3.86 -13.57
CA GLN A 7 -72.20 2.70 -13.61
C GLN A 7 -71.23 2.88 -14.79
N ALA A 8 -70.06 3.42 -14.47
CA ALA A 8 -68.91 3.43 -15.36
C ALA A 8 -68.34 2.01 -15.47
N LYS A 9 -68.39 1.42 -16.67
CA LYS A 9 -67.72 0.15 -16.96
C LYS A 9 -66.20 0.36 -16.91
N LYS A 10 -65.54 -0.22 -15.91
CA LYS A 10 -64.07 -0.31 -15.86
C LYS A 10 -63.57 -1.26 -16.98
N PRO A 11 -62.56 -0.88 -17.79
CA PRO A 11 -62.02 -1.76 -18.81
C PRO A 11 -61.22 -2.92 -18.18
N LYS A 12 -61.54 -4.16 -18.58
CA LYS A 12 -60.93 -5.40 -18.09
C LYS A 12 -59.72 -5.79 -18.96
N HIS A 13 -58.66 -4.98 -18.98
CA HIS A 13 -57.44 -5.36 -19.70
C HIS A 13 -56.21 -4.83 -18.96
N LEU A 14 -55.69 -5.54 -17.94
CA LEU A 14 -54.25 -5.39 -17.58
C LEU A 14 -53.59 -6.39 -16.58
N PRO A 15 -53.91 -7.70 -16.50
CA PRO A 15 -53.00 -8.60 -15.78
C PRO A 15 -51.77 -9.02 -16.61
N TRP A 16 -51.79 -8.87 -17.94
CA TRP A 16 -50.80 -9.53 -18.82
C TRP A 16 -49.53 -8.69 -19.04
N MET A 17 -49.63 -7.36 -18.95
CA MET A 17 -48.48 -6.47 -19.18
C MET A 17 -47.52 -6.40 -17.97
N ALA A 18 -48.04 -6.60 -16.74
CA ALA A 18 -47.21 -6.66 -15.55
C ALA A 18 -46.29 -7.90 -15.53
N GLY A 19 -46.77 -9.04 -16.03
CA GLY A 19 -45.97 -10.26 -16.15
C GLY A 19 -44.84 -10.14 -17.18
N LEU A 20 -45.08 -9.45 -18.30
CA LEU A 20 -44.06 -9.23 -19.35
C LEU A 20 -42.92 -8.31 -18.90
N LEU A 21 -43.24 -7.24 -18.16
CA LEU A 21 -42.22 -6.33 -17.64
C LEU A 21 -41.33 -6.99 -16.57
N LEU A 22 -41.93 -7.77 -15.66
CA LEU A 22 -41.20 -8.51 -14.64
C LEU A 22 -40.28 -9.59 -15.26
N CYS A 23 -40.76 -10.27 -16.31
CA CYS A 23 -39.97 -11.26 -17.03
C CYS A 23 -38.78 -10.63 -17.77
N SER A 24 -38.97 -9.46 -18.39
CA SER A 24 -37.87 -8.74 -19.06
C SER A 24 -36.81 -8.23 -18.08
N LEU A 25 -37.22 -7.80 -16.88
CA LEU A 25 -36.30 -7.33 -15.84
C LEU A 25 -35.48 -8.49 -15.26
N VAL A 26 -36.10 -9.65 -15.05
CA VAL A 26 -35.41 -10.86 -14.59
C VAL A 26 -34.43 -11.38 -15.66
N LEU A 27 -34.81 -11.37 -16.94
CA LEU A 27 -33.92 -11.73 -18.04
C LEU A 27 -32.74 -10.75 -18.20
N ALA A 28 -32.97 -9.45 -18.00
CA ALA A 28 -31.91 -8.45 -18.03
C ALA A 28 -30.93 -8.57 -16.85
N VAL A 29 -31.44 -8.94 -15.66
CA VAL A 29 -30.60 -9.18 -14.47
C VAL A 29 -29.83 -10.50 -14.58
N LEU A 30 -30.42 -11.56 -15.15
CA LEU A 30 -29.71 -12.82 -15.44
C LEU A 30 -28.60 -12.59 -16.49
N ALA A 31 -28.89 -11.85 -17.57
CA ALA A 31 -27.90 -11.52 -18.60
C ALA A 31 -26.76 -10.61 -18.12
N LEU A 32 -26.89 -9.95 -16.96
CA LEU A 32 -25.80 -9.20 -16.32
C LEU A 32 -24.91 -10.08 -15.42
N ILE A 33 -25.35 -11.29 -15.08
CA ILE A 33 -24.63 -12.25 -14.23
C ILE A 33 -23.84 -13.27 -15.07
N GLU A 34 -24.30 -13.64 -16.27
CA GLU A 34 -23.52 -14.44 -17.21
C GLU A 34 -22.53 -13.61 -18.04
N ARG A 35 -21.44 -13.16 -17.42
CA ARG A 35 -20.22 -12.82 -18.16
C ARG A 35 -19.35 -14.07 -18.29
N PRO A 36 -19.22 -14.70 -19.48
CA PRO A 36 -18.28 -15.80 -19.65
C PRO A 36 -16.87 -15.25 -19.51
N ASN A 37 -16.21 -15.61 -18.40
CA ASN A 37 -14.80 -15.34 -18.16
C ASN A 37 -13.95 -16.35 -18.96
N ASP A 38 -13.81 -16.12 -20.27
CA ASP A 38 -12.88 -16.86 -21.13
C ASP A 38 -11.46 -16.30 -21.02
N GLN A 39 -10.85 -16.54 -19.87
CA GLN A 39 -9.39 -16.51 -19.69
C GLN A 39 -8.98 -17.83 -19.06
N ALA A 40 -9.18 -18.92 -19.80
CA ALA A 40 -8.51 -20.17 -19.49
C ALA A 40 -7.01 -19.97 -19.71
N ILE A 41 -6.25 -19.93 -18.61
CA ILE A 41 -4.79 -19.99 -18.60
C ILE A 41 -4.42 -21.34 -19.25
N PRO A 42 -3.62 -21.38 -20.33
CA PRO A 42 -3.17 -22.65 -20.87
C PRO A 42 -2.25 -23.32 -19.85
N ILE A 43 -2.71 -24.45 -19.30
CA ILE A 43 -1.93 -25.30 -18.42
C ILE A 43 -0.90 -25.99 -19.30
N VAL A 44 0.36 -25.55 -19.23
CA VAL A 44 1.47 -26.21 -19.94
C VAL A 44 1.77 -27.51 -19.19
N PRO A 45 1.74 -28.69 -19.84
CA PRO A 45 2.09 -29.94 -19.19
C PRO A 45 3.55 -29.91 -18.74
N ALA A 46 3.79 -30.27 -17.48
CA ALA A 46 5.13 -30.44 -16.95
C ALA A 46 5.83 -31.60 -17.67
N GLY A 47 6.83 -31.27 -18.48
CA GLY A 47 7.80 -32.24 -19.00
C GLY A 47 8.05 -32.12 -20.49
N GLN A 48 8.91 -31.17 -20.88
CA GLN A 48 9.89 -31.33 -21.95
C GLN A 48 10.73 -30.04 -22.03
N LEU A 49 12.01 -30.14 -21.67
CA LEU A 49 13.02 -29.22 -22.18
C LEU A 49 13.25 -29.57 -23.66
N PRO A 50 13.18 -28.57 -24.54
CA PRO A 50 14.20 -28.45 -25.57
C PRO A 50 14.96 -27.13 -25.42
N THR A 51 16.27 -27.29 -25.34
CA THR A 51 17.29 -26.26 -25.56
C THR A 51 17.11 -25.65 -26.95
N GLU A 52 16.74 -24.38 -27.05
CA GLU A 52 17.04 -23.56 -28.22
C GLU A 52 17.35 -22.12 -27.81
N SER A 53 18.62 -21.77 -27.95
CA SER A 53 19.17 -20.43 -27.87
C SER A 53 18.44 -19.49 -28.83
N ARG A 54 17.86 -18.42 -28.30
CA ARG A 54 17.65 -17.18 -29.06
C ARG A 54 18.37 -16.04 -28.37
N THR A 55 19.58 -15.80 -28.85
CA THR A 55 20.21 -14.49 -28.81
C THR A 55 19.28 -13.52 -29.53
N THR A 56 18.61 -12.65 -28.77
CA THR A 56 18.12 -11.38 -29.31
C THR A 56 18.83 -10.28 -28.53
N THR A 57 19.70 -9.59 -29.26
CA THR A 57 20.30 -8.33 -28.89
C THR A 57 19.18 -7.30 -28.77
N GLU A 58 18.73 -7.04 -27.54
CA GLU A 58 17.89 -5.89 -27.24
C GLU A 58 18.75 -4.85 -26.52
N THR A 59 19.06 -3.79 -27.25
CA THR A 59 19.67 -2.57 -26.73
C THR A 59 18.77 -1.99 -25.64
N ALA A 60 19.07 -2.31 -24.39
CA ALA A 60 18.38 -1.76 -23.22
C ALA A 60 18.63 -0.25 -23.14
N LYS A 61 17.67 0.50 -23.66
CA LYS A 61 17.40 1.90 -23.30
C LYS A 61 17.38 1.96 -21.77
N ALA A 62 18.16 2.86 -21.16
CA ALA A 62 18.20 3.04 -19.71
C ALA A 62 16.76 3.24 -19.18
N GLY A 63 16.19 2.20 -18.59
CA GLY A 63 14.85 2.22 -18.03
C GLY A 63 14.84 3.19 -16.86
N LYS A 64 13.85 4.08 -16.80
CA LYS A 64 13.61 4.93 -15.63
C LYS A 64 13.43 3.98 -14.44
N GLU A 65 14.30 4.08 -13.44
CA GLU A 65 14.18 3.25 -12.24
C GLU A 65 12.87 3.62 -11.52
N LEU A 66 11.97 2.65 -11.35
CA LEU A 66 10.70 2.83 -10.67
C LEU A 66 10.74 2.20 -9.28
N TYR A 67 10.10 2.84 -8.33
CA TYR A 67 9.98 2.39 -6.95
C TYR A 67 8.67 1.65 -6.77
N PRO A 68 8.69 0.35 -6.44
CA PRO A 68 7.48 -0.33 -6.02
C PRO A 68 7.11 0.15 -4.60
N VAL A 69 5.88 0.62 -4.42
CA VAL A 69 5.35 1.09 -3.13
C VAL A 69 4.05 0.36 -2.84
N TYR A 70 3.94 -0.24 -1.66
CA TYR A 70 2.73 -0.93 -1.23
C TYR A 70 1.83 0.02 -0.42
N LEU A 71 0.67 0.36 -0.97
CA LEU A 71 -0.31 1.24 -0.35
C LEU A 71 -1.51 0.45 0.19
N VAL A 72 -1.84 0.65 1.46
CA VAL A 72 -2.99 0.02 2.12
C VAL A 72 -3.73 0.99 3.05
N GLY A 73 -4.88 0.55 3.56
CA GLY A 73 -5.67 1.30 4.54
C GLY A 73 -6.82 2.06 3.89
N ALA A 74 -7.06 3.27 4.38
CA ALA A 74 -8.20 4.12 4.03
C ALA A 74 -8.01 4.84 2.67
N VAL A 75 -7.90 4.07 1.59
CA VAL A 75 -7.74 4.54 0.20
C VAL A 75 -8.69 3.79 -0.73
N ALA A 76 -9.03 4.39 -1.88
CA ALA A 76 -10.01 3.79 -2.80
C ALA A 76 -9.55 2.45 -3.39
N ARG A 77 -8.27 2.36 -3.81
CA ARG A 77 -7.69 1.13 -4.37
C ARG A 77 -6.35 0.79 -3.69
N PRO A 78 -6.36 -0.02 -2.62
CA PRO A 78 -5.14 -0.59 -2.07
C PRO A 78 -4.40 -1.46 -3.10
N GLY A 79 -3.08 -1.49 -3.01
CA GLY A 79 -2.25 -2.29 -3.93
C GLY A 79 -0.80 -1.83 -4.02
N ILE A 80 -0.04 -2.50 -4.87
CA ILE A 80 1.34 -2.13 -5.17
C ILE A 80 1.35 -1.22 -6.40
N TYR A 81 2.03 -0.08 -6.27
CA TYR A 81 2.16 0.93 -7.32
C TYR A 81 3.62 1.09 -7.71
N GLN A 82 3.87 1.40 -8.97
CA GLN A 82 5.20 1.74 -9.49
C GLN A 82 5.25 3.26 -9.66
N VAL A 83 6.11 3.93 -8.88
CA VAL A 83 6.23 5.38 -8.87
C VAL A 83 7.64 5.82 -9.26
N GLU A 84 7.77 7.05 -9.75
CA GLU A 84 9.08 7.62 -10.05
C GLU A 84 9.77 8.10 -8.77
N PRO A 85 11.12 8.12 -8.72
CA PRO A 85 11.85 8.70 -7.60
C PRO A 85 11.43 10.16 -7.37
N GLY A 86 11.15 10.52 -6.11
CA GLY A 86 10.68 11.85 -5.73
C GLY A 86 9.16 12.05 -5.83
N THR A 87 8.39 11.02 -6.19
CA THR A 87 6.92 11.05 -6.09
C THR A 87 6.51 11.25 -4.63
N CYS A 88 5.57 12.17 -4.38
CA CYS A 88 5.00 12.39 -3.05
C CYS A 88 3.79 11.49 -2.78
N LEU A 89 3.48 11.23 -1.51
CA LEU A 89 2.36 10.39 -1.10
C LEU A 89 1.01 10.85 -1.69
N TYR A 90 0.73 12.15 -1.77
CA TYR A 90 -0.54 12.63 -2.35
C TYR A 90 -0.74 12.18 -3.81
N GLN A 91 0.35 12.09 -4.59
CA GLN A 91 0.29 11.64 -5.98
C GLN A 91 -0.03 10.16 -6.06
N LEU A 92 0.59 9.36 -5.18
CA LEU A 92 0.28 7.93 -5.07
C LEU A 92 -1.18 7.70 -4.64
N VAL A 93 -1.69 8.52 -3.72
CA VAL A 93 -3.10 8.47 -3.29
C VAL A 93 -4.03 8.83 -4.45
N ASP A 94 -3.69 9.84 -5.25
CA ASP A 94 -4.46 10.19 -6.46
C ASP A 94 -4.45 9.03 -7.49
N MET A 95 -3.27 8.42 -7.72
CA MET A 95 -3.14 7.20 -8.54
C MET A 95 -3.97 6.03 -8.00
N ALA A 96 -4.21 5.97 -6.69
CA ALA A 96 -5.07 4.99 -6.03
C ALA A 96 -6.57 5.33 -6.10
N GLY A 97 -6.94 6.47 -6.70
CA GLY A 97 -8.34 6.92 -6.79
C GLY A 97 -8.80 7.75 -5.60
N GLY A 98 -7.87 8.30 -4.82
CA GLY A 98 -8.15 9.15 -3.67
C GLY A 98 -8.23 8.40 -2.33
N LEU A 99 -8.39 9.19 -1.28
CA LEU A 99 -8.66 8.72 0.07
C LEU A 99 -10.11 8.22 0.18
N SER A 100 -10.37 7.26 1.07
CA SER A 100 -11.74 6.90 1.43
C SER A 100 -12.38 7.94 2.35
N ASP A 101 -13.71 7.95 2.46
CA ASP A 101 -14.44 8.89 3.35
C ASP A 101 -14.05 8.73 4.83
N SER A 102 -13.67 7.51 5.22
CA SER A 102 -13.21 7.19 6.56
C SER A 102 -11.76 7.59 6.84
N ALA A 103 -11.00 8.05 5.84
CA ALA A 103 -9.59 8.35 5.98
C ALA A 103 -9.33 9.54 6.91
N ALA A 104 -8.29 9.41 7.72
CA ALA A 104 -7.72 10.52 8.48
C ALA A 104 -6.55 11.11 7.69
N SER A 105 -6.86 12.01 6.76
CA SER A 105 -5.86 12.70 5.93
C SER A 105 -4.91 13.58 6.74
N ASP A 106 -5.39 14.08 7.88
CA ASP A 106 -4.66 14.90 8.84
C ASP A 106 -3.67 14.11 9.70
N ALA A 107 -3.81 12.79 9.74
CA ALA A 107 -2.91 11.89 10.47
C ALA A 107 -1.76 11.34 9.61
N VAL A 108 -1.64 11.75 8.35
CA VAL A 108 -0.58 11.31 7.42
C VAL A 108 0.09 12.49 6.73
N ASN A 109 1.42 12.41 6.54
CA ASN A 109 2.13 13.40 5.76
C ASN A 109 1.97 13.14 4.25
N LEU A 110 0.94 13.73 3.64
CA LEU A 110 0.69 13.63 2.20
C LEU A 110 1.81 14.24 1.32
N ALA A 111 2.63 15.12 1.88
CA ALA A 111 3.79 15.71 1.20
C ALA A 111 5.06 14.85 1.33
N ALA A 112 5.02 13.75 2.08
CA ALA A 112 6.17 12.87 2.25
C ALA A 112 6.63 12.30 0.90
N PRO A 113 7.93 12.35 0.59
CA PRO A 113 8.48 11.66 -0.56
C PRO A 113 8.42 10.14 -0.37
N LEU A 114 8.29 9.41 -1.47
CA LEU A 114 8.23 7.96 -1.47
C LEU A 114 9.59 7.32 -1.77
N ASP A 115 9.92 6.29 -1.01
CA ASP A 115 11.14 5.50 -1.14
C ASP A 115 10.89 4.16 -1.86
N LYS A 116 11.98 3.55 -2.33
CA LYS A 116 11.95 2.22 -2.97
C LYS A 116 11.51 1.16 -1.96
N HIS A 117 10.56 0.30 -2.38
CA HIS A 117 9.99 -0.77 -1.55
C HIS A 117 9.24 -0.29 -0.29
N GLN A 118 8.82 0.98 -0.26
CA GLN A 118 8.12 1.52 0.91
C GLN A 118 6.75 0.87 1.11
N PHE A 119 6.40 0.64 2.38
CA PHE A 119 5.06 0.27 2.80
C PHE A 119 4.37 1.49 3.40
N VAL A 120 3.23 1.88 2.84
CA VAL A 120 2.43 3.01 3.30
C VAL A 120 1.05 2.53 3.71
N ARG A 121 0.64 2.89 4.92
CA ARG A 121 -0.71 2.66 5.44
C ARG A 121 -1.37 4.00 5.69
N VAL A 122 -2.61 4.16 5.24
CA VAL A 122 -3.44 5.31 5.57
C VAL A 122 -4.44 4.90 6.65
N PRO A 123 -4.46 5.56 7.82
CA PRO A 123 -5.40 5.24 8.89
C PRO A 123 -6.81 5.75 8.60
N THR A 124 -7.77 5.15 9.30
CA THR A 124 -9.12 5.72 9.42
C THR A 124 -9.20 6.72 10.58
N ARG A 125 -10.17 7.63 10.55
CA ARG A 125 -10.47 8.56 11.66
C ARG A 125 -10.73 7.82 12.97
N GLN A 126 -11.44 6.70 12.90
CA GLN A 126 -11.72 5.88 14.07
C GLN A 126 -10.44 5.30 14.69
N GLU A 127 -9.46 4.86 13.88
CA GLU A 127 -8.19 4.35 14.39
C GLU A 127 -7.37 5.44 15.09
N VAL A 128 -7.40 6.67 14.57
CA VAL A 128 -6.73 7.82 15.18
C VAL A 128 -7.42 8.21 16.49
N GLU A 129 -8.75 8.30 16.50
CA GLU A 129 -9.55 8.62 17.69
C GLU A 129 -9.39 7.58 18.81
N GLN A 130 -9.25 6.30 18.44
CA GLN A 130 -9.04 5.21 19.39
C GLN A 130 -7.57 5.07 19.84
N GLY A 131 -6.66 5.88 19.31
CA GLY A 131 -5.23 5.81 19.60
C GLY A 131 -4.58 4.47 19.19
N THR A 132 -5.21 3.74 18.27
CA THR A 132 -4.68 2.49 17.71
C THR A 132 -3.79 2.73 16.50
N TRP A 133 -3.80 3.96 15.97
CA TRP A 133 -2.84 4.42 14.99
C TRP A 133 -1.52 4.82 15.64
N SER A 134 -0.47 4.08 15.31
CA SER A 134 0.90 4.55 15.40
C SER A 134 1.38 4.77 13.98
N ASP A 135 1.84 5.98 13.68
CA ASP A 135 2.43 6.28 12.37
C ASP A 135 3.55 5.27 12.10
N PRO A 136 3.50 4.52 10.98
CA PRO A 136 4.68 3.84 10.50
C PRO A 136 5.60 4.95 10.00
N GLU A 137 6.39 5.52 10.91
CA GLU A 137 7.59 6.26 10.53
C GLU A 137 8.32 5.45 9.46
N PRO A 138 8.91 6.11 8.45
CA PRO A 138 9.67 5.41 7.42
C PRO A 138 10.65 4.51 8.14
N SER A 139 10.35 3.21 8.15
CA SER A 139 11.19 2.25 8.81
C SER A 139 12.54 2.45 8.16
N GLY A 140 13.58 2.77 8.93
CA GLY A 140 14.90 3.07 8.38
C GLY A 140 15.50 1.87 7.62
N LYS A 141 14.72 0.85 7.26
CA LYS A 141 15.16 -0.37 6.61
C LYS A 141 15.41 -0.09 5.13
N ASN A 142 16.64 0.28 4.78
CA ASN A 142 17.10 0.35 3.41
C ASN A 142 17.68 -1.02 3.01
N ASN A 143 17.01 -1.72 2.09
CA ASN A 143 17.48 -3.01 1.57
C ASN A 143 17.69 -4.10 2.65
N GLY A 144 16.88 -4.06 3.71
CA GLY A 144 17.00 -4.96 4.88
C GLY A 144 17.98 -4.50 5.96
N LEU A 145 18.75 -3.44 5.71
CA LEU A 145 19.67 -2.81 6.67
C LEU A 145 19.00 -1.66 7.40
N ILE A 146 19.25 -1.50 8.69
CA ILE A 146 18.69 -0.43 9.51
C ILE A 146 19.52 0.83 9.38
N ASP A 147 18.92 1.87 8.82
CA ASP A 147 19.49 3.19 8.61
C ASP A 147 19.54 3.96 9.91
N LEU A 148 20.74 4.28 10.36
CA LEU A 148 20.98 4.98 11.62
C LEU A 148 20.39 6.40 11.63
N ASN A 149 20.24 7.03 10.46
CA ASN A 149 19.71 8.39 10.34
C ASN A 149 18.19 8.45 10.31
N ARG A 150 17.52 7.36 9.92
CA ARG A 150 16.06 7.32 9.71
C ARG A 150 15.33 6.38 10.65
N ALA A 151 15.98 5.33 11.15
CA ALA A 151 15.32 4.32 11.97
C ALA A 151 14.75 4.91 13.26
N GLY A 152 13.51 4.52 13.58
CA GLY A 152 12.87 4.80 14.85
C GLY A 152 13.35 3.87 15.97
N GLN A 153 12.95 4.14 17.21
CA GLN A 153 13.40 3.37 18.37
C GLN A 153 13.09 1.87 18.23
N ALA A 154 11.88 1.53 17.78
CA ALA A 154 11.46 0.13 17.60
C ALA A 154 12.30 -0.61 16.55
N ASP A 155 12.71 0.06 15.47
CA ASP A 155 13.58 -0.56 14.46
C ASP A 155 14.98 -0.79 15.02
N LEU A 156 15.56 0.19 15.72
CA LEU A 156 16.88 0.05 16.35
C LEU A 156 16.90 -1.09 17.38
N GLU A 157 15.82 -1.30 18.11
CA GLU A 157 15.69 -2.41 19.08
C GLU A 157 15.62 -3.80 18.43
N THR A 158 15.41 -3.91 17.12
CA THR A 158 15.52 -5.20 16.42
C THR A 158 16.97 -5.65 16.22
N LEU A 159 17.94 -4.76 16.41
CA LEU A 159 19.36 -5.06 16.27
C LEU A 159 19.88 -5.88 17.47
N PRO A 160 20.77 -6.87 17.23
CA PRO A 160 21.30 -7.71 18.30
C PRO A 160 22.07 -6.87 19.33
N GLY A 161 21.65 -6.96 20.59
CA GLY A 161 22.29 -6.25 21.70
C GLY A 161 21.95 -4.76 21.82
N ILE A 162 20.98 -4.27 21.03
CA ILE A 162 20.41 -2.93 21.17
C ILE A 162 19.09 -3.02 21.92
N GLY A 163 19.07 -2.51 23.15
CA GLY A 163 17.85 -2.35 23.95
C GLY A 163 17.37 -0.90 23.97
N PRO A 164 16.25 -0.61 24.65
CA PRO A 164 15.63 0.72 24.67
C PRO A 164 16.57 1.86 25.08
N ALA A 165 17.47 1.60 26.03
CA ALA A 165 18.45 2.59 26.46
C ALA A 165 19.46 2.94 25.36
N THR A 166 19.97 1.94 24.64
CA THR A 166 20.94 2.15 23.56
C THR A 166 20.26 2.75 22.33
N ALA A 167 19.05 2.30 21.97
CA ALA A 167 18.26 2.87 20.88
C ALA A 167 18.01 4.37 21.11
N ARG A 168 17.62 4.77 22.32
CA ARG A 168 17.48 6.19 22.70
C ARG A 168 18.80 6.95 22.61
N ALA A 169 19.92 6.34 22.98
CA ALA A 169 21.23 6.97 22.87
C ALA A 169 21.65 7.23 21.41
N ILE A 170 21.31 6.33 20.49
CA ILE A 170 21.55 6.49 19.04
C ILE A 170 20.74 7.68 18.50
N ILE A 171 19.45 7.75 18.83
CA ILE A 171 18.55 8.84 18.43
C ILE A 171 19.04 10.17 19.01
N ALA A 172 19.33 10.22 20.30
CA ALA A 172 19.84 11.42 20.97
C ALA A 172 21.19 11.87 20.38
N TYR A 173 22.05 10.93 19.96
CA TYR A 173 23.31 11.26 19.31
C TYR A 173 23.09 11.99 17.98
N ARG A 174 22.20 11.49 17.10
CA ARG A 174 21.94 12.14 15.80
C ARG A 174 21.22 13.48 15.92
N GLU A 175 20.37 13.65 16.93
CA GLU A 175 19.71 14.92 17.21
C GLU A 175 20.68 15.99 17.73
N LYS A 176 21.63 15.57 18.58
CA LYS A 176 22.58 16.50 19.22
C LYS A 176 23.82 16.79 18.37
N SER A 177 24.34 15.79 17.67
CA SER A 177 25.62 15.85 16.97
C SER A 177 25.46 15.97 15.45
N GLY A 178 24.22 15.88 14.95
CA GLY A 178 23.91 15.78 13.53
C GLY A 178 23.87 14.32 13.04
N PRO A 179 23.45 14.09 11.79
CA PRO A 179 23.33 12.75 11.22
C PRO A 179 24.67 12.01 11.25
N PHE A 180 24.61 10.68 11.36
CA PHE A 180 25.75 9.80 11.17
C PHE A 180 26.28 9.98 9.75
N ALA A 181 27.60 10.19 9.62
CA ALA A 181 28.25 10.32 8.31
C ALA A 181 28.75 8.97 7.78
N CYS A 182 29.13 8.07 8.70
CA CYS A 182 29.54 6.71 8.41
C CYS A 182 29.09 5.75 9.51
N ILE A 183 29.19 4.44 9.27
CA ILE A 183 28.73 3.43 10.22
C ILE A 183 29.60 3.44 11.49
N GLU A 184 30.90 3.76 11.36
CA GLU A 184 31.87 3.84 12.46
C GLU A 184 31.52 4.91 13.50
N ASP A 185 30.74 5.93 13.11
CA ASP A 185 30.24 6.94 14.04
C ASP A 185 29.34 6.35 15.13
N LEU A 186 28.81 5.14 14.93
CA LEU A 186 28.07 4.39 15.94
C LEU A 186 28.90 4.14 17.22
N MET A 187 30.23 4.05 17.12
CA MET A 187 31.13 3.89 18.28
C MET A 187 31.21 5.16 19.15
N LYS A 188 30.74 6.31 18.66
CA LYS A 188 30.64 7.55 19.45
C LYS A 188 29.41 7.56 20.35
N VAL A 189 28.47 6.63 20.15
CA VAL A 189 27.26 6.51 20.96
C VAL A 189 27.57 5.84 22.30
N PRO A 190 27.12 6.43 23.44
CA PRO A 190 27.29 5.82 24.75
C PRO A 190 26.71 4.40 24.81
N GLY A 191 27.56 3.45 25.20
CA GLY A 191 27.16 2.05 25.32
C GLY A 191 27.44 1.20 24.08
N ILE A 192 27.88 1.76 22.96
CA ILE A 192 28.34 0.99 21.80
C ILE A 192 29.87 0.91 21.86
N LYS A 193 30.37 -0.31 22.10
CA LYS A 193 31.80 -0.64 22.07
C LYS A 193 32.10 -1.48 20.84
N GLU A 194 33.38 -1.67 20.55
CA GLU A 194 33.86 -2.42 19.38
C GLU A 194 33.19 -3.79 19.20
N ALA A 195 33.05 -4.58 20.27
CA ALA A 195 32.35 -5.87 20.19
C ALA A 195 30.88 -5.77 19.73
N ARG A 196 30.17 -4.71 20.15
CA ARG A 196 28.80 -4.45 19.68
C ARG A 196 28.80 -3.94 18.25
N PHE A 197 29.69 -3.01 17.92
CA PHE A 197 29.84 -2.48 16.57
C PHE A 197 30.05 -3.59 15.53
N GLU A 198 30.95 -4.55 15.81
CA GLU A 198 31.21 -5.69 14.92
C GLU A 198 29.97 -6.56 14.66
N SER A 199 29.04 -6.62 15.62
CA SER A 199 27.79 -7.37 15.45
C SER A 199 26.71 -6.59 14.69
N LEU A 200 26.91 -5.29 14.50
CA LEU A 200 25.92 -4.37 13.94
C LEU A 200 26.29 -3.89 12.54
N LYS A 201 27.58 -3.80 12.21
CA LYS A 201 28.09 -3.18 10.97
C LYS A 201 27.46 -3.75 9.69
N ASP A 202 27.11 -5.03 9.69
CA ASP A 202 26.52 -5.72 8.53
C ASP A 202 24.97 -5.67 8.52
N LEU A 203 24.36 -5.07 9.55
CA LEU A 203 22.91 -4.95 9.74
C LEU A 203 22.42 -3.51 9.66
N VAL A 204 23.35 -2.55 9.60
CA VAL A 204 23.04 -1.12 9.58
C VAL A 204 23.58 -0.45 8.33
N CYS A 205 22.97 0.66 7.97
CA CYS A 205 23.47 1.52 6.92
C CYS A 205 23.37 2.98 7.34
N VAL A 206 23.94 3.85 6.52
CA VAL A 206 23.82 5.30 6.64
C VAL A 206 23.37 5.82 5.29
N SER A 207 22.15 6.37 5.21
CA SER A 207 21.74 7.16 4.05
C SER A 207 21.90 8.65 4.34
N GLY A 208 22.32 9.39 3.31
CA GLY A 208 22.59 10.83 3.35
C GLY A 208 21.45 11.66 2.78
#